data_AF-A0A954A175-F1
#
_entry.id   AF-A0A954A175-F1
#
_cell.length_a   1.000
_cell.length_b   1.000
_cell.length_c   1.000
_cell.angle_alpha   90.00
_cell.angle_beta   90.00
_cell.angle_gamma   90.00
#
_symmetry.space_group_name_H-M   'P 1'
#
loop_
_entity.id
_entity.type
_entity.pdbx_description
1 polymer ?
#
loop_
_entity_poly.entity_id
_entity_poly.type
_entity_poly.pdbx_seq_one_letter_code
_entity_poly.pdbx_strand_id
1 'polypeptide(L)'
;LVVAEPRGDGSVREHLISAHELLRQPTIHGKDWPFSIVVRRYYGNCEPALSRQQHAPDTVDGLHLRPIPSRQKMSDFPGALLEVVVPGQPAQLGIVWGLQRYPWTVTVNGGKWAIDLRQQVFDFVTPDGVPFEVRMEKFRKEFHPGVRMARHFSSDVTKVEAGGEQRFHIAMNEPMRYAGFMLSQNDWGPQDGSNGPFYSVLEVSTNPADRWQLWACVLIGAGLLLHFGSKLVKHVNHQSKVST
;
A
#
# COMPACT_ATOMS: atom_id res chain seq x y z
N LEU A 1 1.62 -7.57 -10.71
CA LEU A 1 1.74 -8.85 -11.44
C LEU A 1 3.11 -9.43 -11.14
N VAL A 2 3.19 -10.73 -10.90
CA VAL A 2 4.42 -11.46 -10.61
C VAL A 2 4.60 -12.50 -11.70
N VAL A 3 5.77 -12.53 -12.32
CA VAL A 3 6.19 -13.58 -13.27
C VAL A 3 7.30 -14.37 -12.59
N ALA A 4 7.03 -15.63 -12.29
CA ALA A 4 7.87 -16.48 -11.48
C ALA A 4 8.47 -17.63 -12.31
N GLU A 5 9.80 -17.72 -12.27
CA GLU A 5 10.60 -18.81 -12.83
C GLU A 5 10.98 -19.79 -11.72
N PRO A 6 10.46 -21.03 -11.72
CA PRO A 6 10.96 -22.07 -10.82
C PRO A 6 12.36 -22.50 -11.25
N ARG A 7 13.28 -22.56 -10.28
CA ARG A 7 14.65 -23.02 -10.47
C ARG A 7 14.79 -24.47 -10.05
N GLY A 8 15.74 -25.18 -10.67
CA GLY A 8 15.99 -26.60 -10.41
C GLY A 8 16.44 -26.93 -8.98
N ASP A 9 16.84 -25.94 -8.19
CA ASP A 9 17.22 -26.05 -6.78
C ASP A 9 16.03 -25.85 -5.81
N GLY A 10 14.80 -25.68 -6.32
CA GLY A 10 13.60 -25.42 -5.54
C GLY A 10 13.39 -23.95 -5.19
N SER A 11 14.30 -23.05 -5.56
CA SER A 11 14.09 -21.61 -5.45
C SER A 11 13.21 -21.08 -6.59
N VAL A 12 12.67 -19.87 -6.43
CA VAL A 12 11.88 -19.19 -7.47
C VAL A 12 12.46 -17.80 -7.69
N ARG A 13 12.70 -17.45 -8.96
CA ARG A 13 13.02 -16.08 -9.35
C ARG A 13 11.74 -15.36 -9.72
N GLU A 14 11.40 -14.32 -8.98
CA GLU A 14 10.21 -13.51 -9.24
C GLU A 14 10.58 -12.20 -9.95
N HIS A 15 9.81 -11.85 -10.98
CA HIS A 15 9.85 -10.56 -11.64
C HIS A 15 8.55 -9.81 -11.36
N LEU A 16 8.67 -8.64 -10.74
CA LEU A 16 7.54 -7.82 -10.34
C LEU A 16 7.24 -6.78 -11.42
N ILE A 17 5.97 -6.71 -11.83
CA ILE A 17 5.44 -5.72 -12.76
C ILE A 17 4.34 -4.94 -12.04
N SER A 18 4.47 -3.62 -12.00
CA SER A 18 3.53 -2.75 -11.29
C SER A 18 2.16 -2.67 -11.98
N ALA A 19 1.10 -2.37 -11.23
CA ALA A 19 -0.22 -2.11 -11.80
C ALA A 19 -0.20 -0.92 -12.79
N HIS A 20 0.69 0.06 -12.55
CA HIS A 20 0.87 1.21 -13.43
C HIS A 20 1.40 0.82 -14.81
N GLU A 21 2.32 -0.16 -14.86
CA GLU A 21 2.81 -0.71 -16.13
C GLU A 21 1.71 -1.50 -16.84
N LEU A 22 0.93 -2.32 -16.13
CA LEU A 22 -0.19 -3.07 -16.70
C LEU A 22 -1.26 -2.15 -17.32
N LEU A 23 -1.47 -0.97 -16.74
CA LEU A 23 -2.45 0.01 -17.23
C LEU A 23 -1.95 0.80 -18.45
N ARG A 24 -0.64 1.02 -18.56
CA ARG A 24 -0.06 1.91 -19.59
C ARG A 24 0.52 1.17 -20.78
N GLN A 25 0.98 -0.07 -20.57
CA GLN A 25 1.67 -0.84 -21.59
C GLN A 25 0.75 -1.96 -22.08
N PRO A 26 0.29 -1.91 -23.34
CA PRO A 26 -0.52 -3.00 -23.89
C PRO A 26 0.28 -4.30 -24.01
N THR A 27 1.61 -4.19 -24.13
CA THR A 27 2.52 -5.33 -24.20
C THR A 27 3.72 -5.07 -23.30
N ILE A 28 4.03 -6.02 -22.43
CA ILE A 28 5.19 -6.03 -21.57
C ILE A 28 6.17 -7.06 -22.12
N HIS A 29 7.34 -6.58 -22.52
CA HIS A 29 8.41 -7.45 -23.01
C HIS A 29 9.27 -7.92 -21.84
N GLY A 30 9.52 -9.22 -21.78
CA GLY A 30 10.44 -9.78 -20.80
C GLY A 30 11.86 -9.31 -21.05
N LYS A 31 12.46 -8.66 -20.04
CA LYS A 31 13.89 -8.36 -20.04
C LYS A 31 14.72 -9.60 -19.71
N ASP A 32 14.21 -10.39 -18.77
CA ASP A 32 14.89 -11.55 -18.18
C ASP A 32 14.11 -12.87 -18.36
N TRP A 33 13.04 -12.86 -19.17
CA TRP A 33 12.24 -14.04 -19.51
C TRP A 33 11.88 -14.06 -21.01
N PRO A 34 11.63 -15.25 -21.61
CA PRO A 34 11.66 -15.43 -23.06
C PRO A 34 10.33 -15.16 -23.79
N PHE A 35 9.42 -14.36 -23.21
CA PHE A 35 8.08 -14.12 -23.77
C PHE A 35 7.57 -12.72 -23.51
N SER A 36 6.57 -12.30 -24.27
CA SER A 36 5.85 -11.04 -24.05
C SER A 36 4.49 -11.32 -23.41
N ILE A 37 4.05 -10.42 -22.52
CA ILE A 37 2.73 -10.46 -21.91
C ILE A 37 1.91 -9.33 -22.53
N VAL A 38 0.86 -9.67 -23.26
CA VAL A 38 -0.11 -8.71 -23.79
C VAL A 38 -1.25 -8.58 -22.79
N VAL A 39 -1.51 -7.36 -22.34
CA VAL A 39 -2.61 -7.04 -21.43
C VAL A 39 -3.85 -6.75 -22.26
N ARG A 40 -4.75 -7.75 -22.39
CA ARG A 40 -6.01 -7.60 -23.15
C ARG A 40 -7.02 -6.77 -22.38
N ARG A 41 -7.16 -7.02 -21.08
CA ARG A 41 -8.02 -6.29 -20.16
C ARG A 41 -7.37 -6.17 -18.79
N TYR A 42 -7.61 -5.06 -18.11
CA TYR A 42 -7.27 -4.86 -16.71
C TYR A 42 -8.43 -4.15 -16.01
N TYR A 43 -8.83 -4.64 -14.84
CA TYR A 43 -9.83 -4.05 -13.99
C TYR A 43 -9.23 -3.84 -12.60
N GLY A 44 -9.41 -2.64 -12.03
CA GLY A 44 -8.96 -2.35 -10.66
C GLY A 44 -9.77 -3.04 -9.57
N ASN A 45 -11.04 -3.36 -9.87
CA ASN A 45 -11.89 -4.19 -9.04
C ASN A 45 -12.80 -5.05 -9.93
N CYS A 46 -12.72 -6.37 -9.78
CA CYS A 46 -13.57 -7.30 -10.52
C CYS A 46 -13.68 -8.64 -9.78
N GLU A 47 -14.53 -9.51 -10.32
CA GLU A 47 -14.59 -10.92 -9.94
C GLU A 47 -14.60 -11.82 -11.19
N PRO A 48 -14.06 -13.04 -11.11
CA PRO A 48 -14.30 -14.07 -12.11
C PRO A 48 -15.77 -14.47 -12.10
N ALA A 49 -16.40 -14.48 -13.27
CA ALA A 49 -17.78 -14.88 -13.45
C ALA A 49 -17.92 -15.88 -14.60
N LEU A 50 -18.83 -16.84 -14.44
CA LEU A 50 -19.17 -17.76 -15.51
C LEU A 50 -19.75 -17.01 -16.70
N SER A 51 -19.21 -17.29 -17.88
CA SER A 51 -19.76 -16.82 -19.14
C SER A 51 -20.98 -17.66 -19.51
N ARG A 52 -22.07 -16.99 -19.89
CA ARG A 52 -23.32 -17.64 -20.33
C ARG A 52 -23.33 -17.95 -21.83
N GLN A 53 -22.35 -17.46 -22.57
CA GLN A 53 -22.21 -17.68 -24.00
C GLN A 53 -21.01 -18.59 -24.26
N GLN A 54 -21.25 -19.69 -24.99
CA GLN A 54 -20.15 -20.47 -25.55
C GLN A 54 -19.35 -19.60 -26.53
N HIS A 55 -18.04 -19.49 -26.31
CA HIS A 55 -17.11 -18.68 -27.10
C HIS A 55 -17.31 -17.16 -27.04
N ALA A 56 -17.78 -16.60 -25.93
CA ALA A 56 -17.73 -15.16 -25.73
C ALA A 56 -16.28 -14.62 -25.84
N PRO A 57 -16.09 -13.43 -26.43
CA PRO A 57 -14.78 -12.77 -26.41
C PRO A 57 -14.32 -12.60 -24.96
N ASP A 58 -13.00 -12.57 -24.75
CA ASP A 58 -12.39 -12.36 -23.43
C ASP A 58 -12.74 -13.45 -22.38
N THR A 59 -13.11 -14.67 -22.84
CA THR A 59 -13.41 -15.82 -21.98
C THR A 59 -12.28 -16.85 -22.00
N VAL A 60 -11.90 -17.36 -20.82
CA VAL A 60 -10.93 -18.46 -20.64
C VAL A 60 -11.60 -19.53 -19.79
N ASP A 61 -11.65 -20.77 -20.29
CA ASP A 61 -12.27 -21.91 -19.59
C ASP A 61 -13.71 -21.65 -19.09
N GLY A 62 -14.48 -20.86 -19.85
CA GLY A 62 -15.84 -20.48 -19.48
C GLY A 62 -15.95 -19.35 -18.45
N LEU A 63 -14.83 -18.74 -18.05
CA LEU A 63 -14.78 -17.59 -17.13
C LEU A 63 -14.43 -16.30 -17.86
N HIS A 64 -15.00 -15.19 -17.40
CA HIS A 64 -14.60 -13.84 -17.78
C HIS A 64 -14.48 -12.97 -16.52
N LEU A 65 -13.82 -11.81 -16.66
CA LEU A 65 -13.74 -10.83 -15.57
C LEU A 65 -14.94 -9.89 -15.63
N ARG A 66 -15.72 -9.84 -14.55
CA ARG A 66 -16.81 -8.89 -14.38
C ARG A 66 -16.38 -7.74 -13.49
N PRO A 67 -16.31 -6.49 -13.99
CA PRO A 67 -15.97 -5.35 -13.15
C PRO A 67 -17.06 -5.09 -12.11
N ILE A 68 -16.65 -4.72 -10.89
CA ILE A 68 -17.54 -4.38 -9.77
C ILE A 68 -17.27 -2.93 -9.37
N PRO A 69 -18.32 -2.11 -9.13
CA PRO A 69 -18.14 -0.78 -8.57
C PRO A 69 -17.41 -0.84 -7.22
N SER A 70 -16.35 -0.05 -7.08
CA SER A 70 -15.64 0.11 -5.81
C SER A 70 -16.57 0.71 -4.75
N ARG A 71 -16.67 0.05 -3.59
CA ARG A 71 -17.37 0.57 -2.40
C ARG A 71 -16.38 0.97 -1.30
N GLN A 72 -15.35 0.15 -1.11
CA GLN A 72 -14.22 0.39 -0.21
C GLN A 72 -12.97 -0.14 -0.90
N LYS A 73 -11.96 0.71 -1.12
CA LYS A 73 -10.74 0.34 -1.85
C LYS A 73 -10.04 -0.89 -1.26
N MET A 74 -10.14 -1.13 0.04
CA MET A 74 -9.52 -2.29 0.71
C MET A 74 -10.12 -3.62 0.24
N SER A 75 -11.39 -3.63 -0.16
CA SER A 75 -12.10 -4.82 -0.63
C SER A 75 -12.05 -4.97 -2.16
N ASP A 76 -11.30 -4.09 -2.84
CA ASP A 76 -11.16 -4.15 -4.28
C ASP A 76 -10.07 -5.16 -4.66
N PHE A 77 -10.42 -6.11 -5.52
CA PHE A 77 -9.47 -7.10 -6.02
C PHE A 77 -9.28 -6.92 -7.52
N PRO A 78 -8.04 -6.60 -7.97
CA PRO A 78 -7.78 -6.37 -9.38
C PRO A 78 -7.81 -7.69 -10.15
N GLY A 79 -8.07 -7.61 -11.44
CA GLY A 79 -7.98 -8.77 -12.33
C GLY A 79 -7.58 -8.35 -13.74
N ALA A 80 -6.88 -9.24 -14.43
CA ALA A 80 -6.44 -9.02 -15.80
C ALA A 80 -6.68 -10.24 -16.67
N LEU A 81 -7.06 -9.99 -17.93
CA LEU A 81 -6.99 -10.96 -19.02
C LEU A 81 -5.66 -10.74 -19.74
N LEU A 82 -4.81 -11.75 -19.70
CA LEU A 82 -3.44 -11.70 -20.20
C LEU A 82 -3.26 -12.73 -21.31
N GLU A 83 -2.42 -12.39 -22.27
CA GLU A 83 -1.99 -13.30 -23.31
C GLU A 83 -0.47 -13.39 -23.31
N VAL A 84 0.06 -14.60 -23.19
CA VAL A 84 1.49 -14.88 -23.27
C VAL A 84 1.83 -15.23 -24.71
N VAL A 85 2.70 -14.42 -25.32
CA VAL A 85 3.14 -14.56 -26.70
C VAL A 85 4.62 -14.94 -26.74
N VAL A 86 4.89 -16.06 -27.38
CA VAL A 86 6.23 -16.58 -27.63
C VAL A 86 6.41 -16.70 -29.15
N PRO A 87 7.50 -16.17 -29.72
CA PRO A 87 7.77 -16.33 -31.15
C PRO A 87 7.75 -17.81 -31.57
N GLY A 88 6.92 -18.15 -32.55
CA GLY A 88 6.82 -19.51 -33.08
C GLY A 88 5.98 -20.50 -32.25
N GLN A 89 5.31 -20.07 -31.18
CA GLN A 89 4.37 -20.91 -30.43
C GLN A 89 2.96 -20.28 -30.41
N PRO A 90 1.89 -21.09 -30.26
CA PRO A 90 0.56 -20.58 -30.04
C PRO A 90 0.50 -19.67 -28.80
N ALA A 91 -0.21 -18.56 -28.92
CA ALA A 91 -0.45 -17.69 -27.79
C ALA A 91 -1.29 -18.40 -26.72
N GLN A 92 -0.94 -18.19 -25.45
CA GLN A 92 -1.64 -18.75 -24.31
C GLN A 92 -2.45 -17.63 -23.64
N LEU A 93 -3.76 -17.78 -23.55
CA LEU A 93 -4.67 -16.81 -22.93
C LEU A 93 -5.01 -17.25 -21.50
N GLY A 94 -5.02 -16.31 -20.55
CA GLY A 94 -5.27 -16.61 -19.15
C GLY A 94 -5.85 -15.43 -18.37
N ILE A 95 -6.64 -15.77 -17.35
CA ILE A 95 -7.15 -14.80 -16.38
C ILE A 95 -6.30 -14.88 -15.12
N VAL A 96 -5.90 -13.72 -14.60
CA VAL A 96 -5.30 -13.58 -13.27
C VAL A 96 -6.14 -12.65 -12.41
N TRP A 97 -6.31 -12.99 -11.14
CA TRP A 97 -7.16 -12.23 -10.20
C TRP A 97 -6.54 -12.14 -8.80
N GLY A 98 -6.77 -11.02 -8.11
CA GLY A 98 -6.17 -10.68 -6.81
C GLY A 98 -6.43 -11.67 -5.68
N LEU A 99 -7.44 -12.53 -5.81
CA LEU A 99 -7.81 -13.58 -4.85
C LEU A 99 -7.69 -14.99 -5.42
N GLN A 100 -6.99 -15.17 -6.54
CA GLN A 100 -6.80 -16.51 -7.10
C GLN A 100 -5.96 -17.38 -6.15
N ARG A 101 -6.37 -18.65 -6.00
CA ARG A 101 -5.69 -19.58 -5.07
C ARG A 101 -4.37 -20.11 -5.61
N TYR A 102 -4.28 -20.28 -6.93
CA TYR A 102 -3.11 -20.81 -7.60
C TYR A 102 -2.71 -19.89 -8.74
N PRO A 103 -1.41 -19.71 -9.01
CA PRO A 103 -0.96 -18.89 -10.12
C PRO A 103 -1.35 -19.54 -11.45
N TRP A 104 -1.56 -18.72 -12.47
CA TRP A 104 -1.72 -19.21 -13.82
C TRP A 104 -0.37 -19.72 -14.33
N THR A 105 -0.30 -20.99 -14.72
CA THR A 105 0.95 -21.59 -15.20
C THR A 105 0.95 -21.63 -16.73
N VAL A 106 2.00 -21.09 -17.34
CA VAL A 106 2.24 -21.16 -18.79
C VAL A 106 3.49 -22.00 -19.08
N THR A 107 3.48 -22.69 -20.21
CA THR A 107 4.65 -23.46 -20.65
C THR A 107 5.31 -22.71 -21.79
N VAL A 108 6.59 -22.37 -21.63
CA VAL A 108 7.37 -21.64 -22.63
C VAL A 108 8.69 -22.36 -22.84
N ASN A 109 8.95 -22.78 -24.08
CA ASN A 109 10.16 -23.51 -24.47
C ASN A 109 10.42 -24.77 -23.60
N GLY A 110 9.37 -25.44 -23.16
CA GLY A 110 9.43 -26.61 -22.27
C GLY A 110 9.61 -26.30 -20.78
N GLY A 111 9.85 -25.03 -20.40
CA GLY A 111 9.87 -24.57 -19.02
C GLY A 111 8.49 -24.12 -18.54
N LYS A 112 8.17 -24.31 -17.26
CA LYS A 112 6.94 -23.80 -16.64
C LYS A 112 7.19 -22.46 -15.97
N TRP A 113 6.30 -21.51 -16.19
CA TRP A 113 6.33 -20.19 -15.58
C TRP A 113 5.01 -19.95 -14.86
N ALA A 114 5.06 -19.37 -13.66
CA ALA A 114 3.88 -18.99 -12.91
C ALA A 114 3.62 -17.48 -13.06
N ILE A 115 2.40 -17.11 -13.40
CA ILE A 115 1.96 -15.72 -13.52
C ILE A 115 0.87 -15.49 -12.48
N ASP A 116 1.11 -14.53 -11.59
CA ASP A 116 0.26 -14.28 -10.43
C ASP A 116 -0.06 -12.79 -10.27
N LEU A 117 -1.31 -12.46 -9.95
CA LEU A 117 -1.70 -11.09 -9.65
C LEU A 117 -1.86 -10.93 -8.14
N ARG A 118 -0.79 -10.49 -7.48
CA ARG A 118 -0.78 -10.26 -6.04
C ARG A 118 -1.06 -8.80 -5.71
N GLN A 119 -1.74 -8.56 -4.59
CA GLN A 119 -1.75 -7.24 -3.96
C GLN A 119 -0.32 -6.90 -3.50
N GLN A 120 0.07 -5.65 -3.71
CA GLN A 120 1.34 -5.16 -3.22
C GLN A 120 1.26 -5.04 -1.69
N VAL A 121 2.08 -5.81 -0.98
CA VAL A 121 2.34 -5.59 0.44
C VAL A 121 3.43 -4.53 0.53
N PHE A 122 3.17 -3.48 1.31
CA PHE A 122 4.16 -2.44 1.57
C PHE A 122 4.87 -2.75 2.87
N ASP A 123 6.19 -2.89 2.80
CA ASP A 123 7.03 -2.91 3.99
C ASP A 123 7.22 -1.48 4.48
N PHE A 124 7.06 -1.29 5.79
CA PHE A 124 7.33 -0.02 6.43
C PHE A 124 8.84 0.15 6.60
N VAL A 125 9.43 1.02 5.79
CA VAL A 125 10.87 1.33 5.83
C VAL A 125 11.04 2.82 6.04
N THR A 126 11.85 3.20 7.03
CA THR A 126 12.16 4.61 7.32
C THR A 126 12.99 5.25 6.20
N PRO A 127 13.07 6.59 6.11
CA PRO A 127 13.91 7.27 5.11
C PRO A 127 15.40 6.90 5.15
N ASP A 128 15.90 6.48 6.30
CA ASP A 128 17.27 5.98 6.53
C ASP A 128 17.44 4.49 6.25
N GLY A 129 16.41 3.80 5.78
CA GLY A 129 16.47 2.41 5.31
C GLY A 129 16.23 1.36 6.39
N VAL A 130 15.72 1.76 7.56
CA VAL A 130 15.45 0.84 8.67
C VAL A 130 14.01 0.31 8.56
N PRO A 131 13.80 -1.01 8.44
CA PRO A 131 12.46 -1.57 8.47
C PRO A 131 11.88 -1.50 9.89
N PHE A 132 10.58 -1.25 9.99
CA PHE A 132 9.84 -1.34 11.24
C PHE A 132 8.51 -2.06 11.03
N GLU A 133 7.96 -2.62 12.09
CA GLU A 133 6.67 -3.30 12.09
C GLU A 133 5.71 -2.60 13.06
N VAL A 134 4.41 -2.73 12.82
CA VAL A 134 3.37 -2.26 13.73
C VAL A 134 2.52 -3.45 14.13
N ARG A 135 2.62 -3.84 15.40
CA ARG A 135 1.82 -4.91 16.00
C ARG A 135 0.65 -4.31 16.75
N MET A 136 -0.56 -4.81 16.48
CA MET A 136 -1.75 -4.45 17.25
C MET A 136 -1.75 -5.21 18.58
N GLU A 137 -1.79 -4.49 19.70
CA GLU A 137 -1.86 -5.09 21.03
C GLU A 137 -3.31 -5.20 21.51
N LYS A 138 -4.07 -4.11 21.36
CA LYS A 138 -5.45 -4.07 21.85
C LYS A 138 -6.29 -3.07 21.06
N PHE A 139 -7.45 -3.53 20.62
CA PHE A 139 -8.49 -2.68 20.06
C PHE A 139 -9.60 -2.43 21.09
N ARG A 140 -10.04 -1.17 21.22
CA ARG A 140 -11.19 -0.76 22.04
C ARG A 140 -12.22 -0.03 21.18
N LYS A 141 -13.50 -0.30 21.44
CA LYS A 141 -14.62 0.43 20.83
C LYS A 141 -15.68 0.77 21.88
N GLU A 142 -16.23 1.96 21.79
CA GLU A 142 -17.36 2.45 22.59
C GLU A 142 -18.52 2.79 21.64
N PHE A 143 -19.72 2.30 21.96
CA PHE A 143 -20.93 2.60 21.20
C PHE A 143 -21.70 3.78 21.83
N HIS A 144 -22.47 4.49 21.02
CA HIS A 144 -23.50 5.38 21.56
C HIS A 144 -24.60 4.54 22.23
N PRO A 145 -25.17 5.00 23.37
CA PRO A 145 -26.30 4.32 24.00
C PRO A 145 -27.45 4.14 23.01
N GLY A 146 -27.93 2.90 22.84
CA GLY A 146 -29.11 2.59 22.03
C GLY A 146 -28.89 2.47 20.52
N VAL A 147 -27.68 2.66 19.98
CA VAL A 147 -27.38 2.41 18.55
C VAL A 147 -26.07 1.66 18.36
N ARG A 148 -25.94 0.90 17.27
CA ARG A 148 -24.71 0.17 16.90
C ARG A 148 -23.61 1.05 16.28
N MET A 149 -23.77 2.37 16.30
CA MET A 149 -22.78 3.31 15.80
C MET A 149 -21.68 3.50 16.86
N ALA A 150 -20.42 3.27 16.49
CA ALA A 150 -19.30 3.52 17.37
C ALA A 150 -19.15 5.03 17.60
N ARG A 151 -19.11 5.44 18.88
CA ARG A 151 -18.81 6.81 19.31
C ARG A 151 -17.30 7.07 19.29
N HIS A 152 -16.53 6.05 19.68
CA HIS A 152 -15.09 6.14 19.82
C HIS A 152 -14.47 4.78 19.58
N PHE A 153 -13.35 4.72 18.86
CA PHE A 153 -12.54 3.53 18.74
C PHE A 153 -11.06 3.91 18.78
N SER A 154 -10.27 3.06 19.45
CA SER A 154 -8.84 3.27 19.61
C SER A 154 -8.08 1.95 19.58
N SER A 155 -6.82 2.02 19.14
CA SER A 155 -5.90 0.89 19.11
C SER A 155 -4.64 1.23 19.90
N ASP A 156 -4.28 0.36 20.82
CA ASP A 156 -2.93 0.29 21.36
C ASP A 156 -2.09 -0.53 20.38
N VAL A 157 -1.04 0.08 19.84
CA VAL A 157 -0.12 -0.57 18.91
C VAL A 157 1.32 -0.50 19.43
N THR A 158 2.12 -1.51 19.13
CA THR A 158 3.55 -1.54 19.39
C THR A 158 4.29 -1.43 18.07
N LYS A 159 5.09 -0.38 17.92
CA LYS A 159 6.11 -0.28 16.87
C LYS A 159 7.29 -1.15 17.25
N VAL A 160 7.71 -2.05 16.37
CA VAL A 160 8.90 -2.91 16.55
C VAL A 160 9.94 -2.51 15.51
N GLU A 161 11.17 -2.28 15.97
CA GLU A 161 12.32 -1.91 15.12
C GLU A 161 13.58 -2.55 15.72
N ALA A 162 14.66 -2.68 14.94
CA ALA A 162 15.91 -3.27 15.41
C ALA A 162 16.46 -2.62 16.70
N GLY A 163 16.15 -1.34 16.95
CA GLY A 163 16.54 -0.59 18.14
C GLY A 163 15.62 -0.73 19.36
N GLY A 164 14.50 -1.44 19.25
CA GLY A 164 13.58 -1.69 20.36
C GLY A 164 12.09 -1.53 20.01
N GLU A 165 11.24 -1.79 21.00
CA GLU A 165 9.79 -1.66 20.89
C GLU A 165 9.30 -0.35 21.51
N GLN A 166 8.35 0.31 20.87
CA GLN A 166 7.69 1.52 21.40
C GLN A 166 6.17 1.40 21.28
N ARG A 167 5.47 1.67 22.38
CA ARG A 167 4.00 1.63 22.42
C ARG A 167 3.39 2.98 22.03
N PHE A 168 2.34 2.93 21.24
CA PHE A 168 1.55 4.08 20.80
C PHE A 168 0.06 3.83 21.03
N HIS A 169 -0.66 4.89 21.36
CA HIS A 169 -2.11 4.91 21.39
C HIS A 169 -2.61 5.65 20.15
N ILE A 170 -3.45 5.00 19.34
CA ILE A 170 -4.06 5.61 18.15
C ILE A 170 -5.55 5.75 18.42
N ALA A 171 -6.04 6.99 18.48
CA ALA A 171 -7.45 7.32 18.67
C ALA A 171 -7.97 8.19 17.53
N MET A 172 -9.29 8.42 17.51
CA MET A 172 -9.91 9.35 16.56
C MET A 172 -9.35 10.76 16.82
N ASN A 173 -8.59 11.28 15.86
CA ASN A 173 -7.81 12.55 15.92
C ASN A 173 -6.43 12.49 16.60
N GLU A 174 -5.99 11.34 17.11
CA GLU A 174 -4.63 11.14 17.62
C GLU A 174 -3.93 10.03 16.82
N PRO A 175 -3.40 10.37 15.63
CA PRO A 175 -2.72 9.41 14.76
C PRO A 175 -1.29 9.17 15.24
N MET A 176 -0.80 7.94 15.04
CA MET A 176 0.62 7.64 15.24
C MET A 176 1.41 8.25 14.09
N ARG A 177 2.44 9.03 14.41
CA ARG A 177 3.36 9.61 13.43
C ARG A 177 4.76 9.05 13.67
N TYR A 178 5.32 8.39 12.66
CA TYR A 178 6.66 7.82 12.73
C TYR A 178 7.33 7.83 11.37
N ALA A 179 8.57 8.30 11.28
CA ALA A 179 9.40 8.26 10.07
C ALA A 179 8.73 8.81 8.78
N GLY A 180 7.80 9.77 8.90
CA GLY A 180 7.07 10.34 7.75
C GLY A 180 5.77 9.60 7.38
N PHE A 181 5.48 8.49 8.06
CA PHE A 181 4.21 7.79 8.02
C PHE A 181 3.28 8.33 9.11
N MET A 182 1.99 8.41 8.77
CA MET A 182 0.89 8.75 9.65
C MET A 182 -0.13 7.63 9.58
N LEU A 183 -0.30 6.93 10.71
CA LEU A 183 -1.26 5.85 10.88
C LEU A 183 -2.46 6.39 11.64
N SER A 184 -3.59 6.48 10.96
CA SER A 184 -4.86 6.94 11.52
C SER A 184 -5.87 5.82 11.59
N GLN A 185 -6.73 5.88 12.61
CA GLN A 185 -7.92 5.02 12.69
C GLN A 185 -8.89 5.38 11.56
N ASN A 186 -9.20 4.40 10.71
CA ASN A 186 -10.13 4.60 9.59
C ASN A 186 -11.44 3.85 9.81
N ASP A 187 -11.36 2.54 10.08
CA ASP A 187 -12.55 1.70 10.25
C ASP A 187 -12.28 0.54 11.24
N TRP A 188 -13.30 -0.27 11.50
CA TRP A 188 -13.20 -1.50 12.27
C TRP A 188 -14.18 -2.54 11.74
N GLY A 189 -13.86 -3.81 11.98
CA GLY A 189 -14.74 -4.91 11.65
C GLY A 189 -14.58 -6.07 12.63
N PRO A 190 -15.37 -7.14 12.49
CA PRO A 190 -16.48 -7.26 11.56
C PRO A 190 -17.70 -6.41 11.96
N GLN A 191 -18.37 -5.79 10.98
CA GLN A 191 -19.59 -4.98 11.18
C GLN A 191 -20.88 -5.79 10.95
N ASP A 192 -20.77 -6.95 10.30
CA ASP A 192 -21.86 -7.85 9.92
C ASP A 192 -22.30 -8.79 11.06
N GLY A 193 -21.64 -8.72 12.22
CA GLY A 193 -21.92 -9.59 13.35
C GLY A 193 -21.37 -11.01 13.20
N SER A 194 -20.43 -11.24 12.27
CA SER A 194 -19.69 -12.50 12.21
C SER A 194 -18.91 -12.75 13.51
N ASN A 195 -18.84 -14.02 13.94
CA ASN A 195 -18.22 -14.46 15.20
C ASN A 195 -16.66 -14.39 15.18
N GLY A 196 -16.06 -13.62 14.27
CA GLY A 196 -14.61 -13.43 14.21
C GLY A 196 -14.10 -12.43 15.26
N PRO A 197 -12.79 -12.45 15.57
CA PRO A 197 -12.19 -11.41 16.39
C PRO A 197 -12.34 -10.03 15.72
N PHE A 198 -12.59 -8.99 16.52
CA PHE A 198 -12.60 -7.63 16.00
C PHE A 198 -11.21 -7.22 15.50
N TYR A 199 -11.17 -6.55 14.36
CA TYR A 199 -9.99 -5.96 13.76
C TYR A 199 -10.18 -4.45 13.56
N SER A 200 -9.06 -3.72 13.60
CA SER A 200 -8.99 -2.29 13.30
C SER A 200 -8.40 -2.10 11.90
N VAL A 201 -8.97 -1.18 11.14
CA VAL A 201 -8.47 -0.74 9.84
C VAL A 201 -7.74 0.58 10.06
N LEU A 202 -6.42 0.53 9.91
CA LEU A 202 -5.56 1.72 9.96
C LEU A 202 -5.34 2.23 8.54
N GLU A 203 -5.58 3.52 8.34
CA GLU A 203 -5.16 4.22 7.12
C GLU A 203 -3.71 4.68 7.28
N VAL A 204 -2.92 4.42 6.26
CA VAL A 204 -1.51 4.79 6.21
C VAL A 204 -1.38 5.90 5.18
N SER A 205 -0.91 7.06 5.62
CA SER A 205 -0.58 8.17 4.74
C SER A 205 0.87 8.59 4.93
N THR A 206 1.52 9.00 3.84
CA THR A 206 2.85 9.61 3.88
C THR A 206 2.69 11.12 3.67
N ASN A 207 3.15 11.92 4.63
CA ASN A 207 3.14 13.37 4.49
C ASN A 207 4.56 13.93 4.59
N PRO A 208 5.26 14.15 3.46
CA PRO A 208 6.59 14.75 3.46
C PRO A 208 6.61 16.18 4.06
N ALA A 209 5.48 16.88 4.02
CA ALA A 209 5.35 18.25 4.51
C ALA A 209 5.11 18.34 6.02
N ASP A 210 5.02 17.22 6.75
CA ASP A 210 4.72 17.23 8.18
C ASP A 210 5.76 18.01 9.01
N ARG A 211 7.02 18.02 8.55
CA ARG A 211 8.11 18.78 9.20
C ARG A 211 8.15 20.25 8.82
N TRP A 212 7.40 20.69 7.81
CA TRP A 212 7.46 22.08 7.32
C TRP A 212 7.02 23.08 8.38
N GLN A 213 6.01 22.74 9.18
CA GLN A 213 5.54 23.58 10.27
C GLN A 213 6.63 23.83 11.31
N LEU A 214 7.42 22.81 11.64
CA LEU A 214 8.55 22.92 12.57
C LEU A 214 9.63 23.85 11.99
N TRP A 215 9.99 23.69 10.72
CA TRP A 215 10.95 24.56 10.04
C TRP A 215 10.49 26.03 10.01
N ALA A 216 9.21 26.26 9.76
CA ALA A 216 8.62 27.60 9.80
C ALA A 216 8.74 28.23 11.19
N CYS A 217 8.41 27.49 12.25
CA CYS A 217 8.56 27.96 13.64
C CYS A 217 10.02 28.28 13.99
N VAL A 218 10.97 27.42 13.58
CA VAL A 218 12.41 27.64 13.81
C VAL A 218 12.89 28.90 13.09
N LEU A 219 12.48 29.09 11.84
CA LEU A 219 12.89 30.25 11.04
C LEU A 219 12.34 31.56 11.62
N ILE A 220 11.07 31.56 12.05
CA ILE A 220 10.45 32.71 12.73
C ILE A 220 11.16 32.98 14.06
N GLY A 221 11.40 31.94 14.87
CA GLY A 221 12.11 32.05 16.14
C GLY A 221 13.52 32.62 15.99
N ALA A 222 14.27 32.13 14.99
CA ALA A 222 15.60 32.63 14.67
C ALA A 222 15.56 34.11 14.22
N GLY A 223 14.59 34.49 13.39
CA GLY A 223 14.39 35.88 12.97
C GLY A 223 14.10 36.81 14.14
N LEU A 224 13.24 36.40 15.08
CA LEU A 224 12.94 37.16 16.29
C LEU A 224 14.16 37.28 17.21
N LEU A 225 14.91 36.19 17.40
CA LEU A 225 16.15 36.18 18.18
C LEU A 225 17.18 37.18 17.62
N LEU A 226 17.40 37.17 16.31
CA LEU A 226 18.31 38.11 15.65
C LEU A 226 17.83 39.55 15.77
N HIS A 227 16.53 39.81 15.59
CA HIS A 227 15.96 41.15 15.65
C HIS A 227 16.08 41.77 17.06
N PHE A 228 15.57 41.05 18.07
CA PHE A 228 15.60 41.53 19.45
C PHE A 228 17.03 41.53 20.02
N GLY A 229 17.85 40.53 19.68
CA GLY A 229 19.26 40.51 20.04
C GLY A 229 20.03 41.72 19.50
N SER A 230 19.82 42.07 18.23
CA SER A 230 20.44 43.26 17.61
C SER A 230 20.01 44.57 18.28
N LYS A 231 18.73 44.69 18.65
CA LYS A 231 18.21 45.86 19.38
C LYS A 231 18.79 45.96 20.79
N LEU A 232 18.90 44.84 21.49
CA LEU A 232 19.45 44.79 22.85
C LEU A 232 20.93 45.20 22.86
N VAL A 233 21.76 44.63 21.98
CA VAL A 233 23.18 44.98 21.87
C VAL A 233 23.37 46.47 21.55
N LYS A 234 22.55 47.02 20.63
CA LYS A 234 22.57 48.46 20.34
C LYS A 234 22.20 49.31 21.55
N HIS A 235 21.21 48.89 22.35
CA HIS A 235 20.80 49.60 23.55
C HIS A 235 21.90 49.59 24.63
N VAL A 236 22.50 48.42 24.89
CA VAL A 236 23.60 48.27 25.87
C VAL A 236 24.81 49.13 25.47
N ASN A 237 25.21 49.09 24.19
CA ASN A 237 26.32 49.90 23.69
C ASN A 237 26.05 51.42 23.71
N HIS A 238 24.78 51.83 23.67
CA HIS A 238 24.39 53.22 23.81
C HIS A 238 24.46 53.66 25.28
N GLN A 239 23.98 52.84 26.22
CA GLN A 239 24.03 53.14 27.65
C GLN A 239 25.48 53.23 28.16
N SER A 240 26.36 52.32 27.71
CA SER A 240 27.78 52.33 28.12
C SER A 240 28.53 53.59 27.69
N LYS A 241 28.11 54.25 26.59
CA LYS A 241 28.72 55.50 26.12
C LYS A 241 28.24 56.75 26.86
N VAL A 242 27.13 56.67 27.59
CA VAL A 242 26.56 57.82 28.32
C VAL A 242 27.05 57.88 29.77
N SER A 243 27.64 56.80 30.29
CA SER A 243 28.24 56.73 31.63
C SER A 243 29.77 56.87 31.67
N THR A 244 30.40 57.33 30.58
CA THR A 244 31.83 57.72 30.54
C THR A 244 31.93 59.21 30.24
#